data_AF-A0A842P0M8-F1
#
_entry.id   AF-A0A842P0M8-F1
#
_cell.length_a   1.000
_cell.length_b   1.000
_cell.length_c   1.000
_cell.angle_alpha   90.00
_cell.angle_beta   90.00
_cell.angle_gamma   90.00
#
_symmetry.space_group_name_H-M   'P 1'
#
loop_
_entity.id
_entity.type
_entity.pdbx_description
1 polymer ?
#
loop_
_entity_poly.entity_id
_entity_poly.type
_entity_poly.pdbx_seq_one_letter_code
_entity_poly.pdbx_strand_id
1 'polypeptide(L)'
;MKEEKELSYHEIAEILNRDDRTIWTVYNRAKNKRKTARAVSVSKTPKISLPSTIFRDRSVAVLEAVVEFLKEVKEMTYHEIAEALNRDDRTIWTVYYRAKKKRRQNERAE
;
A
#
# COMPACT_ATOMS: atom_id res chain seq x y z
N MET A 1 6.38 7.95 -6.27
CA MET A 1 6.62 9.17 -5.45
C MET A 1 8.08 9.59 -5.56
N LYS A 2 9.04 8.84 -5.00
CA LYS A 2 10.46 9.24 -5.08
C LYS A 2 11.04 9.28 -6.50
N GLU A 3 10.83 8.22 -7.28
CA GLU A 3 11.38 8.11 -8.64
C GLU A 3 10.48 8.81 -9.68
N GLU A 4 9.16 8.61 -9.58
CA GLU A 4 8.20 9.17 -10.55
C GLU A 4 7.96 10.68 -10.42
N LYS A 5 8.02 11.22 -9.19
CA LYS A 5 7.70 12.63 -8.90
C LYS A 5 8.87 13.41 -8.31
N GLU A 6 10.05 12.79 -8.24
CA GLU A 6 11.31 13.34 -7.72
C GLU A 6 11.29 13.96 -6.30
N LEU A 7 10.20 13.76 -5.54
CA LEU A 7 10.01 14.31 -4.19
C LEU A 7 11.15 13.95 -3.23
N SER A 8 11.51 14.87 -2.35
CA SER A 8 12.42 14.62 -1.23
C SER A 8 11.83 13.60 -0.23
N TYR A 9 12.70 13.01 0.60
CA TYR A 9 12.22 12.10 1.65
C TYR A 9 11.37 12.84 2.70
N HIS A 10 11.68 14.11 2.93
CA HIS A 10 10.95 15.00 3.82
C HIS A 10 9.52 15.26 3.32
N GLU A 11 9.36 15.66 2.06
CA GLU A 11 8.02 15.88 1.48
C GLU A 11 7.17 14.61 1.49
N ILE A 12 7.78 13.45 1.22
CA ILE A 12 7.08 12.15 1.30
C ILE A 12 6.65 11.86 2.74
N ALA A 13 7.51 12.16 3.72
CA ALA A 13 7.22 11.98 5.13
C ALA A 13 6.06 12.88 5.59
N GLU A 14 6.03 14.14 5.18
CA GLU A 14 4.92 15.05 5.47
C GLU A 14 3.59 14.53 4.87
N ILE A 15 3.60 14.17 3.58
CA ILE A 15 2.40 13.66 2.89
C ILE A 15 1.85 12.41 3.56
N LEU A 16 2.73 11.50 3.96
CA LEU A 16 2.36 10.21 4.56
C LEU A 16 2.19 10.30 6.08
N ASN A 17 2.44 11.46 6.70
CA ASN A 17 2.56 11.62 8.14
C ASN A 17 3.46 10.52 8.73
N ARG A 18 4.72 10.45 8.30
CA ARG A 18 5.74 9.46 8.73
C ARG A 18 7.06 10.14 9.03
N ASP A 19 7.96 9.42 9.68
CA ASP A 19 9.32 9.90 9.94
C ASP A 19 10.22 9.70 8.71
N ASP A 20 11.06 10.70 8.41
CA ASP A 20 11.96 10.74 7.26
C ASP A 20 12.91 9.54 7.21
N ARG A 21 13.44 9.10 8.37
CA ARG A 21 14.37 7.95 8.45
C ARG A 21 13.65 6.66 8.12
N THR A 22 12.38 6.56 8.51
CA THR A 22 11.51 5.44 8.13
C THR A 22 11.29 5.38 6.62
N ILE A 23 10.99 6.53 6.00
CA ILE A 23 10.83 6.62 4.53
C ILE A 23 12.12 6.19 3.81
N TRP A 24 13.26 6.73 4.23
CA TRP A 24 14.57 6.39 3.66
C TRP A 24 14.88 4.89 3.77
N THR A 25 14.68 4.32 4.97
CA THR A 25 14.98 2.91 5.24
C THR A 25 14.11 1.98 4.40
N VAL A 26 12.79 2.23 4.36
CA VAL A 26 11.85 1.42 3.58
C VAL A 26 12.14 1.54 2.09
N TYR A 27 12.39 2.75 1.60
CA TYR A 27 12.75 2.98 0.20
C TYR A 27 14.01 2.20 -0.20
N ASN A 28 15.08 2.26 0.60
CA ASN A 28 16.32 1.56 0.29
C ASN A 28 16.20 0.04 0.35
N ARG A 29 15.45 -0.48 1.33
CA ARG A 29 15.12 -1.92 1.37
C ARG A 29 14.36 -2.35 0.12
N ALA A 30 13.36 -1.59 -0.29
CA ALA A 30 12.59 -1.86 -1.51
C ALA A 30 13.45 -1.75 -2.77
N LYS A 31 14.34 -0.75 -2.85
CA LYS A 31 15.30 -0.57 -3.95
C LYS A 31 16.25 -1.76 -4.06
N ASN A 32 16.80 -2.24 -2.95
CA ASN A 32 17.69 -3.40 -2.93
C ASN A 32 16.95 -4.69 -3.32
N LYS A 33 15.73 -4.90 -2.83
CA LYS A 33 14.91 -6.05 -3.23
C LYS A 33 14.52 -6.03 -4.70
N ARG A 34 14.31 -4.85 -5.29
CA ARG A 34 14.07 -4.70 -6.74
C ARG A 34 15.30 -5.07 -7.58
N LYS A 35 16.52 -4.80 -7.09
CA LYS A 35 17.77 -5.18 -7.79
C LYS A 35 17.96 -6.70 -7.86
N THR A 36 17.55 -7.42 -6.83
CA THR A 36 17.71 -8.88 -6.74
C THR A 36 16.52 -9.66 -7.28
N ALA A 37 15.34 -9.03 -7.39
CA ALA A 37 14.19 -9.61 -8.05
C ALA A 37 14.33 -9.54 -9.58
N ARG A 38 13.84 -10.57 -10.28
CA ARG A 38 13.80 -10.63 -11.75
C ARG A 38 13.14 -9.36 -12.29
N ALA A 39 13.75 -8.72 -13.29
CA ALA A 39 13.26 -7.48 -13.87
C ALA A 39 11.83 -7.69 -14.40
N VAL A 40 10.83 -7.21 -13.65
CA VAL A 40 9.45 -7.13 -14.13
C VAL A 40 9.38 -5.90 -15.02
N SER A 41 8.95 -6.07 -16.26
CA SER A 41 8.62 -4.97 -17.17
C SER A 41 7.39 -4.23 -16.63
N VAL A 42 7.63 -3.17 -15.85
CA VAL A 42 6.57 -2.29 -15.38
C VAL A 42 6.08 -1.46 -16.59
N SER A 43 4.85 -1.70 -17.03
CA SER A 43 4.17 -0.86 -18.02
C SER A 43 4.11 0.58 -17.51
N LYS A 44 4.53 1.55 -18.32
CA LYS A 44 4.62 2.97 -17.92
C LYS A 44 3.28 3.60 -17.53
N THR A 45 2.14 3.01 -17.92
CA THR A 45 0.82 3.52 -17.60
C THR A 45 0.24 2.82 -16.35
N PRO A 46 -0.08 3.57 -15.28
CA PRO A 46 -0.69 2.98 -14.10
C PRO A 46 -2.15 2.61 -14.39
N LYS A 47 -2.49 1.32 -14.29
CA LYS A 47 -3.88 0.84 -14.42
C LYS A 47 -4.76 1.23 -13.23
N ILE A 48 -4.16 1.47 -12.06
CA ILE A 48 -4.85 1.76 -10.81
C ILE A 48 -4.15 2.94 -10.13
N SER A 49 -4.93 3.96 -9.78
CA SER A 49 -4.47 5.11 -9.00
C SER A 49 -4.96 4.99 -7.56
N LEU A 50 -4.03 5.20 -6.61
CA LEU A 50 -4.29 5.17 -5.17
C LEU A 50 -3.98 6.54 -4.56
N PRO A 51 -4.90 7.15 -3.79
CA PRO A 51 -4.61 8.39 -3.11
C PRO A 51 -3.62 8.15 -1.97
N SER A 52 -2.64 9.04 -1.80
CA SER A 52 -1.61 8.92 -0.75
C SER A 52 -2.20 8.98 0.67
N THR A 53 -3.40 9.55 0.80
CA THR A 53 -4.10 9.73 2.07
C THR A 53 -4.42 8.42 2.77
N ILE A 54 -4.62 7.31 2.05
CA ILE A 54 -4.91 6.00 2.65
C ILE A 54 -3.72 5.46 3.48
N PHE A 55 -2.51 5.96 3.21
CA PHE A 55 -1.29 5.53 3.90
C PHE A 55 -0.93 6.38 5.11
N ARG A 56 -1.68 7.47 5.36
CA ARG A 56 -1.55 8.34 6.54
C ARG A 56 -2.05 7.63 7.79
N ASP A 57 -3.05 6.79 7.64
CA ASP A 57 -3.55 5.96 8.71
C ASP A 57 -2.52 4.88 9.09
N ARG A 58 -2.09 4.90 10.35
CA ARG A 58 -1.11 3.96 10.90
C ARG A 58 -1.74 2.81 11.69
N SER A 59 -3.07 2.79 11.83
CA SER A 59 -3.79 1.74 12.56
C SER A 59 -3.85 0.41 11.79
N VAL A 60 -3.72 0.48 10.48
CA VAL A 60 -3.69 -0.68 9.57
C VAL A 60 -2.35 -0.76 8.82
N ALA A 61 -1.98 -1.97 8.39
CA ALA A 61 -0.79 -2.17 7.58
C ALA A 61 -0.98 -1.62 6.16
N VAL A 62 0.13 -1.31 5.48
CA VAL A 62 0.09 -0.73 4.12
C VAL A 62 -0.71 -1.60 3.13
N LEU A 63 -0.52 -2.92 3.15
CA LEU A 63 -1.27 -3.83 2.27
C LEU A 63 -2.75 -3.92 2.66
N GLU A 64 -3.06 -3.83 3.96
CA GLU A 64 -4.42 -3.81 4.48
C GLU A 64 -5.16 -2.57 3.97
N ALA A 65 -4.55 -1.38 4.06
CA ALA A 65 -5.12 -0.14 3.55
C ALA A 65 -5.35 -0.18 2.02
N VAL A 66 -4.42 -0.78 1.25
CA VAL A 66 -4.59 -0.93 -0.20
C VAL A 66 -5.77 -1.83 -0.52
N VAL A 67 -5.85 -3.02 0.09
CA VAL A 67 -6.92 -3.98 -0.18
C VAL A 67 -8.28 -3.43 0.27
N GLU A 68 -8.33 -2.77 1.44
CA GLU A 68 -9.53 -2.08 1.94
C GLU A 68 -10.01 -1.03 0.92
N PHE A 69 -9.13 -0.16 0.43
CA PHE A 69 -9.48 0.85 -0.57
C PHE A 69 -9.96 0.23 -1.90
N LEU A 70 -9.25 -0.78 -2.41
CA LEU A 70 -9.63 -1.43 -3.66
C LEU A 70 -10.99 -2.15 -3.54
N LYS A 71 -11.28 -2.72 -2.37
CA LYS A 71 -12.54 -3.41 -2.14
C LYS A 71 -13.71 -2.45 -1.93
N GLU A 72 -13.51 -1.41 -1.13
CA GLU A 72 -14.60 -0.54 -0.65
C GLU A 72 -14.81 0.69 -1.52
N VAL A 73 -13.74 1.26 -2.09
CA VAL A 73 -13.81 2.50 -2.87
C VAL A 73 -13.78 2.22 -4.37
N LYS A 74 -13.05 1.19 -4.80
CA LYS A 74 -13.02 0.76 -6.21
C LYS A 74 -13.97 -0.40 -6.51
N GLU A 75 -14.68 -0.90 -5.50
CA GLU A 75 -15.69 -1.96 -5.60
C GLU A 75 -15.21 -3.25 -6.29
N MET A 76 -13.90 -3.50 -6.33
CA MET A 76 -13.32 -4.65 -7.01
C MET A 76 -13.67 -5.96 -6.29
N THR A 77 -13.75 -7.04 -7.04
CA THR A 77 -13.83 -8.40 -6.50
C THR A 77 -12.49 -8.82 -5.89
N TYR A 78 -12.50 -9.82 -5.00
CA TYR A 78 -11.26 -10.34 -4.44
C TYR A 78 -10.34 -10.91 -5.54
N HIS A 79 -10.92 -11.49 -6.57
CA HIS A 79 -10.20 -12.03 -7.72
C HIS A 79 -9.50 -10.93 -8.52
N GLU A 80 -10.20 -9.86 -8.87
CA GLU A 80 -9.58 -8.73 -9.59
C GLU A 80 -8.46 -8.08 -8.77
N ILE A 81 -8.61 -7.99 -7.45
CA ILE A 81 -7.56 -7.47 -6.56
C ILE A 81 -6.37 -8.43 -6.51
N ALA A 82 -6.62 -9.74 -6.48
CA ALA A 82 -5.59 -10.77 -6.47
C ALA A 82 -4.77 -10.74 -7.76
N GLU A 83 -5.42 -10.64 -8.92
CA GLU A 83 -4.77 -10.47 -10.22
C GLU A 83 -3.97 -9.15 -10.27
N ALA A 84 -4.57 -8.04 -9.85
CA ALA A 84 -3.93 -6.72 -9.88
C ALA A 84 -2.68 -6.64 -9.00
N LEU A 85 -2.69 -7.30 -7.83
CA LEU A 85 -1.57 -7.32 -6.88
C LEU A 85 -0.62 -8.52 -7.09
N ASN A 86 -0.94 -9.40 -8.04
CA ASN A 86 -0.27 -10.68 -8.27
C ASN A 86 -0.13 -11.48 -6.95
N ARG A 87 -1.27 -11.75 -6.32
CA ARG A 87 -1.40 -12.49 -5.05
C ARG A 87 -2.49 -13.54 -5.20
N ASP A 88 -2.50 -14.49 -4.27
CA ASP A 88 -3.56 -15.48 -4.17
C ASP A 88 -4.83 -14.87 -3.53
N ASP A 89 -6.01 -15.30 -3.99
CA ASP A 89 -7.32 -14.83 -3.51
C ASP A 89 -7.47 -14.97 -1.98
N ARG A 90 -6.95 -16.07 -1.40
CA ARG A 90 -7.00 -16.30 0.06
C ARG A 90 -6.16 -15.28 0.82
N THR A 91 -5.07 -14.82 0.20
CA THR A 91 -4.24 -13.76 0.77
C THR A 91 -5.01 -12.45 0.80
N ILE A 92 -5.68 -12.10 -0.30
CA ILE A 92 -6.48 -10.87 -0.38
C ILE A 92 -7.61 -10.90 0.65
N TRP A 93 -8.35 -12.00 0.74
CA TRP A 93 -9.41 -12.16 1.73
C TRP A 93 -8.89 -12.01 3.16
N THR A 94 -7.77 -12.67 3.49
CA THR A 94 -7.16 -12.62 4.83
C THR A 94 -6.74 -11.19 5.19
N VAL A 95 -6.12 -10.48 4.24
CA VAL A 95 -5.70 -9.08 4.43
C VAL A 95 -6.91 -8.19 4.67
N TYR A 96 -7.95 -8.31 3.85
CA TYR A 96 -9.19 -7.54 4.01
C TYR A 96 -9.86 -7.81 5.36
N TYR A 97 -9.96 -9.09 5.74
CA TYR A 97 -10.54 -9.49 7.02
C TYR A 97 -9.77 -8.90 8.21
N ARG A 98 -8.43 -8.90 8.16
CA ARG A 98 -7.59 -8.28 9.21
C ARG A 98 -7.79 -6.76 9.29
N ALA A 99 -7.90 -6.09 8.14
CA ALA A 99 -8.20 -4.65 8.09
C ALA A 99 -9.52 -4.35 8.80
N LYS A 100 -10.61 -5.02 8.41
CA LYS A 100 -11.93 -4.88 9.04
C LYS A 100 -11.93 -5.21 10.53
N LYS A 101 -11.14 -6.20 10.96
CA LYS A 101 -11.02 -6.54 12.39
C LYS A 101 -10.37 -5.41 13.18
N LYS A 102 -9.28 -4.81 12.67
CA LYS A 102 -8.59 -3.69 13.31
C LYS A 102 -9.48 -2.45 13.39
N ARG A 103 -10.22 -2.13 12.32
CA ARG A 103 -11.21 -1.04 12.31
C ARG A 103 -12.21 -1.16 13.46
N ARG A 104 -12.85 -2.33 13.57
CA ARG A 104 -13.82 -2.61 14.66
C ARG A 104 -13.20 -2.58 16.06
N GLN A 105 -11.93 -2.95 16.20
CA GLN A 105 -11.25 -2.90 17.49
C GLN A 105 -10.97 -1.45 17.91
N ASN A 106 -10.61 -0.59 16.96
CA ASN A 106 -10.38 0.83 17.22
C ASN A 106 -11.68 1.55 17.56
N GLU A 107 -12.77 1.26 16.84
CA GLU A 107 -14.11 1.82 17.13
C GLU A 107 -14.64 1.46 18.54
N ARG A 108 -14.14 0.38 19.15
CA ARG A 108 -14.54 -0.06 20.50
C ARG A 108 -13.62 0.49 21.60
N ALA A 109 -12.48 1.06 21.23
CA ALA A 109 -11.49 1.61 22.14
C ALA A 109 -11.66 3.13 22.35
N GLU A 110 -12.47 3.77 21.53
CA GLU A 110 -12.95 5.15 21.65
C GLU A 110 -14.27 5.20 22.44
#